data_AF-A0A438IYN5-F1
#
_entry.id   AF-A0A438IYN5-F1
#
_cell.length_a   1.000
_cell.length_b   1.000
_cell.length_c   1.000
_cell.angle_alpha   90.00
_cell.angle_beta   90.00
_cell.angle_gamma   90.00
#
_symmetry.space_group_name_H-M   'P 1'
#
loop_
_entity.id
_entity.type
_entity.pdbx_description
1 polymer ?
#
loop_
_entity_poly.entity_id
_entity_poly.type
_entity_poly.pdbx_seq_one_letter_code
_entity_poly.pdbx_strand_id
1 'polypeptide(L)' 'MGSGHFPEEGYGKAAYFRDIKLMRDPQEGFAIVSTEEVSFFTDNPDCYRVGDKADLPGWSGAYNFYYGGPGGNCNR' A
#
# COMPACT_ATOMS: atom_id res chain seq x y z
N MET A 1 -9.29 -13.31 2.97
CA MET A 1 -9.06 -11.94 3.47
C MET A 1 -9.00 -10.99 2.29
N GLY A 2 -9.34 -9.71 2.49
CA GLY A 2 -9.37 -8.74 1.40
C GLY A 2 -10.47 -9.04 0.38
N SER A 3 -10.21 -8.75 -0.90
CA SER A 3 -11.17 -8.89 -2.00
C SER A 3 -11.16 -10.26 -2.69
N GLY A 4 -10.31 -11.19 -2.24
CA GLY A 4 -10.08 -12.47 -2.94
C GLY A 4 -9.14 -12.37 -4.14
N HIS A 5 -8.60 -11.19 -4.43
CA HIS A 5 -7.58 -10.94 -5.45
C HIS A 5 -6.19 -10.80 -4.83
N PHE A 6 -5.16 -11.14 -5.59
CA PHE A 6 -3.77 -11.02 -5.16
C PHE A 6 -3.32 -9.55 -5.11
N PRO A 7 -2.40 -9.18 -4.19
CA PRO A 7 -1.97 -7.79 -4.02
C PRO A 7 -1.33 -7.18 -5.28
N GLU A 8 -0.75 -7.99 -6.16
CA GLU A 8 -0.18 -7.55 -7.44
C GLU A 8 -1.24 -7.18 -8.49
N GLU A 9 -2.49 -7.64 -8.31
CA GLU A 9 -3.60 -7.24 -9.19
C GLU A 9 -4.01 -5.77 -9.00
N GLY A 10 -3.61 -5.16 -7.88
CA GLY A 10 -3.65 -3.71 -7.68
C GLY A 10 -5.05 -3.10 -7.62
N TYR A 11 -5.15 -1.82 -7.96
CA TYR A 11 -6.36 -1.02 -7.80
C TYR A 11 -7.56 -1.59 -8.57
N GLY A 12 -8.73 -1.55 -7.94
CA GLY A 12 -9.98 -2.09 -8.50
C GLY A 12 -10.11 -3.60 -8.43
N LYS A 13 -9.06 -4.31 -7.98
CA LYS A 13 -9.06 -5.77 -7.80
C LYS A 13 -8.65 -6.16 -6.39
N ALA A 14 -7.41 -5.91 -6.01
CA ALA A 14 -6.88 -6.20 -4.68
C ALA A 14 -7.55 -5.32 -3.62
N ALA A 15 -7.60 -5.81 -2.38
CA ALA A 15 -7.96 -4.95 -1.25
C ALA A 15 -6.77 -4.04 -0.94
N TYR A 16 -7.06 -2.81 -0.49
CA TYR A 16 -6.01 -1.83 -0.24
C TYR A 16 -6.36 -0.86 0.88
N PHE A 17 -5.32 -0.28 1.46
CA PHE A 17 -5.36 0.99 2.18
C PHE A 17 -4.70 2.07 1.32
N ARG A 18 -5.33 3.22 1.23
CA ARG A 18 -4.88 4.40 0.46
C ARG A 18 -4.67 5.58 1.39
N ASP A 19 -4.02 6.62 0.88
CA ASP A 19 -3.78 7.89 1.59
C ASP A 19 -2.96 7.73 2.89
N ILE A 20 -2.00 6.79 2.89
CA ILE A 20 -1.10 6.59 4.02
C ILE A 20 -0.12 7.77 4.08
N LYS A 21 -0.16 8.48 5.21
CA LYS A 21 0.73 9.59 5.56
C LYS A 21 1.60 9.18 6.74
N LEU A 22 2.81 9.72 6.79
CA LEU A 22 3.78 9.44 7.85
C LEU A 22 3.94 10.68 8.73
N MET A 23 4.19 10.46 10.01
CA MET A 23 4.50 11.51 10.98
C MET A 23 5.97 11.42 11.32
N ARG A 24 6.76 12.40 10.88
CA ARG A 24 8.18 12.51 11.22
C ARG A 24 8.37 13.11 12.61
N ASP A 25 7.60 14.14 12.89
CA ASP A 25 7.62 14.89 14.14
C ASP A 25 6.18 15.03 14.67
N PRO A 26 5.91 14.66 15.93
CA PRO A 26 4.61 14.85 16.56
C PRO A 26 4.09 16.30 16.55
N GLN A 27 4.97 17.29 16.48
CA GLN A 27 4.64 18.72 16.39
C GLN A 27 4.24 19.15 14.98
N GLU A 28 4.78 18.50 13.94
CA GLU A 28 4.50 18.82 12.52
C GLU A 28 3.27 18.07 11.98
N GLY A 29 2.88 16.97 12.61
CA GLY A 29 1.72 16.19 12.22
C GLY A 29 1.98 15.20 11.07
N PHE A 30 0.92 14.73 10.43
CA PHE A 30 1.01 13.76 9.33
C PHE A 30 1.29 14.45 7.99
N ALA A 31 2.37 14.03 7.32
CA ALA A 31 2.78 14.55 6.03
C ALA A 31 2.96 13.43 4.99
N ILE A 32 2.92 13.83 3.72
CA ILE A 32 3.39 12.99 2.62
C ILE A 32 4.91 13.14 2.58
N VAL A 33 5.61 12.07 2.97
CA VAL A 33 7.08 12.05 2.94
C VAL A 33 7.56 11.63 1.55
N SER A 34 8.72 12.13 1.11
CA SER A 34 9.34 11.71 -0.16
C SER A 34 9.65 10.21 -0.16
N THR A 35 9.55 9.57 -1.33
CA THR A 35 9.97 8.16 -1.51
C THR A 35 11.47 7.97 -1.30
N GLU A 36 12.27 9.03 -1.41
CA GLU A 36 13.72 9.01 -1.14
C GLU A 36 14.03 8.91 0.36
N GLU A 37 13.09 9.30 1.21
CA GLU A 37 13.26 9.35 2.67
C GLU A 37 12.60 8.14 3.36
N VAL A 38 11.98 7.23 2.60
CA VAL A 38 11.23 6.08 3.11
C VAL A 38 11.72 4.82 2.40
N SER A 39 11.93 3.75 3.17
CA SER A 39 12.17 2.42 2.61
C SER A 39 10.91 1.57 2.75
N PHE A 40 10.66 0.75 1.75
CA PHE A 40 9.56 -0.21 1.77
C PHE A 40 10.08 -1.60 2.14
N PHE A 41 9.37 -2.27 3.04
CA PHE A 41 9.66 -3.64 3.43
C PHE A 41 8.36 -4.44 3.43
N THR A 42 8.42 -5.64 2.86
CA THR A 42 7.34 -6.64 2.95
C THR A 42 8.00 -7.97 3.28
N ASP A 43 7.54 -8.60 4.37
CA ASP A 43 8.01 -9.91 4.82
C ASP A 43 7.37 -11.06 4.04
N ASN A 44 6.16 -10.84 3.50
CA ASN A 44 5.46 -11.75 2.63
C ASN A 44 4.94 -11.02 1.37
N PRO A 45 5.74 -10.95 0.30
CA PRO A 45 5.40 -10.19 -0.90
C PRO A 45 4.17 -10.76 -1.65
N ASP A 46 3.89 -12.06 -1.50
CA ASP A 46 2.75 -12.71 -2.12
C ASP A 46 1.44 -12.46 -1.33
N CYS A 47 1.51 -12.08 -0.04
CA CYS A 47 0.37 -11.60 0.76
C CYS A 47 0.15 -10.10 0.65
N TYR A 48 1.25 -9.36 0.61
CA TYR A 48 1.29 -7.93 0.87
C TYR A 48 2.20 -7.23 -0.11
N ARG A 49 1.70 -6.16 -0.70
CA ARG A 49 2.48 -5.31 -1.57
C ARG A 49 2.34 -3.88 -1.11
N VAL A 50 3.43 -3.28 -0.69
CA VAL A 50 3.50 -1.82 -0.60
C VAL A 50 3.60 -1.31 -2.03
N GLY A 51 2.60 -0.55 -2.46
CA GLY A 51 2.64 0.11 -3.76
C GLY A 51 3.37 1.43 -3.64
N ASP A 52 4.16 1.77 -4.66
CA ASP A 52 4.63 3.13 -4.88
C ASP A 52 3.44 4.10 -4.94
N LYS A 53 3.70 5.41 -4.80
CA LYS A 53 2.67 6.45 -4.91
C LYS A 53 1.76 6.16 -6.09
N ALA A 54 0.47 5.91 -5.83
CA ALA A 54 -0.45 5.60 -6.91
C ALA A 54 -0.56 6.81 -7.84
N ASP A 55 -0.28 6.59 -9.13
CA ASP A 55 -0.51 7.57 -10.19
C ASP A 55 -1.98 7.48 -10.66
N LEU A 56 -2.91 7.55 -9.71
CA LEU A 56 -4.34 7.53 -9.95
C LEU A 56 -4.93 8.91 -9.69
N PRO A 57 -5.85 9.40 -10.55
CA PRO A 57 -6.54 10.66 -10.34
C PRO A 57 -7.20 10.72 -8.95
N GLY A 58 -6.74 11.65 -8.11
CA GLY A 58 -7.25 11.81 -6.73
C GLY A 58 -6.61 10.93 -5.66
N TRP A 59 -5.53 10.19 -5.97
CA TRP A 59 -4.64 9.50 -4.99
C TRP A 59 -3.23 10.11 -4.98
N SER A 60 -3.03 11.22 -5.72
CA SER A 60 -1.71 11.75 -6.03
C SER A 60 -0.92 12.08 -4.76
N GLY A 61 0.15 11.34 -4.54
CA GLY A 61 1.21 11.68 -3.61
C GLY A 61 1.33 10.79 -2.39
N ALA A 62 0.30 10.04 -1.98
CA ALA A 62 0.32 9.26 -0.74
C ALA A 62 0.74 7.80 -0.98
N TYR A 63 1.20 7.13 0.09
CA TYR A 63 1.54 5.71 0.03
C TYR A 63 0.27 4.85 0.06
N ASN A 64 0.37 3.66 -0.53
CA ASN A 64 -0.72 2.71 -0.59
C ASN A 64 -0.20 1.30 -0.35
N PHE A 65 -1.02 0.49 0.30
CA PHE A 65 -0.71 -0.88 0.66
C PHE A 65 -1.82 -1.78 0.15
N TYR A 66 -1.44 -2.82 -0.58
CA TYR A 66 -2.33 -3.83 -1.14
C TYR A 66 -2.17 -5.14 -0.38
N TYR A 67 -3.27 -5.84 -0.17
CA TYR A 67 -3.31 -7.13 0.49
C TYR A 67 -4.44 -8.00 -0.07
N GLY A 68 -4.27 -9.31 -0.04
CA GLY A 68 -5.33 -10.20 -0.50
C GLY A 68 -4.85 -11.61 -0.83
N GLY A 69 -5.66 -12.29 -1.64
CA GLY A 69 -5.51 -13.70 -1.94
C GLY A 69 -6.85 -14.46 -1.96
N PRO A 70 -7.15 -15.28 -2.98
CA PRO A 70 -8.32 -16.15 -3.00
C PRO A 70 -8.34 -17.04 -1.76
N GLY A 71 -9.40 -16.97 -0.96
CA GLY A 71 -9.48 -17.72 0.31
C GLY A 71 -8.43 -17.34 1.36
N GLY A 72 -7.74 -16.20 1.20
CA GLY A 72 -6.58 -15.84 2.04
C GLY A 72 -5.29 -16.56 1.66
N ASN A 73 -5.25 -17.21 0.50
CA ASN A 73 -4.02 -17.75 -0.05
C ASN A 73 -3.10 -16.59 -0.49
N CYS A 74 -1.94 -16.48 0.13
CA CYS A 74 -0.88 -15.55 -0.25
C CYS A 74 0.20 -16.24 -1.06
N ASN A 75 -0.27 -17.04 -1.99
CA ASN A 75 0.40 -17.49 -3.17
C ASN A 75 1.73 -18.27 -3.02
N ARG A 76 1.83 -19.42 -3.66
CA ARG A 76 1.02 -19.81 -4.82
C ARG A 76 0.22 -21.07 -4.57
#